data_AF-A0AAV5YA93-F1
#
_entry.id   AF-A0AAV5YA93-F1
#
_cell.length_a   1.000
_cell.length_b   1.000
_cell.length_c   1.000
_cell.angle_alpha   90.00
_cell.angle_beta   90.00
_cell.angle_gamma   90.00
#
_symmetry.space_group_name_H-M   'P 1'
#
loop_
_entity.id
_entity.type
_entity.pdbx_description
1 polymer ?
#
loop_
_entity_poly.entity_id
_entity_poly.type
_entity_poly.pdbx_seq_one_letter_code
_entity_poly.pdbx_strand_id
1 'polypeptide(L)'
;MDPVESLRSGPTGGSHPPERTAWRALIDRCRIGDDSAWREFHGLFQAFAQRRLRHHFPTLASSDRADLVSSALERLVKSIRDGQIRGASDAEVGAYMSRTVRNQALDLISRRRPESPLDDEDRTEGTRDDLGYQRALVQKVTEIVGTWSSVERFLFVQKAQGVPSQAIKRELERSPFFEFIDAATVDTRFHRLRHRLRSQLEC
;
A
#
# COMPACT_ATOMS: atom_id res chain seq x y z
N MET A 1 -41.42 33.89 -40.30
CA MET A 1 -41.36 32.42 -40.12
C MET A 1 -39.90 32.03 -40.23
N ASP A 2 -39.22 32.10 -39.09
CA ASP A 2 -37.95 31.42 -38.81
C ASP A 2 -38.26 30.21 -37.91
N PRO A 3 -37.39 29.20 -37.72
CA PRO A 3 -36.15 28.88 -38.44
C PRO A 3 -36.05 27.40 -38.89
N VAL A 4 -35.06 27.12 -39.74
CA VAL A 4 -34.57 25.76 -40.05
C VAL A 4 -33.85 25.18 -38.83
N GLU A 5 -34.30 23.99 -38.43
CA GLU A 5 -33.87 23.24 -37.26
C GLU A 5 -32.42 22.74 -37.40
N SER A 6 -31.56 23.24 -36.51
CA SER A 6 -30.20 22.78 -36.28
C SER A 6 -30.21 21.36 -35.73
N LEU A 7 -29.90 20.36 -36.57
CA LEU A 7 -29.52 19.02 -36.11
C LEU A 7 -28.09 19.06 -35.55
N ARG A 8 -27.97 19.50 -34.30
CA ARG A 8 -26.82 19.23 -33.44
C ARG A 8 -26.93 17.79 -32.95
N SER A 9 -26.26 16.87 -33.62
CA SER A 9 -25.92 15.56 -33.04
C SER A 9 -24.85 15.77 -31.98
N GLY A 10 -25.28 16.04 -30.75
CA GLY A 10 -24.44 15.97 -29.56
C GLY A 10 -24.26 14.51 -29.09
N PRO A 11 -23.12 14.18 -28.45
CA PRO A 11 -22.79 12.82 -28.07
C PRO A 11 -23.61 12.40 -26.84
N THR A 12 -24.63 11.57 -27.05
CA THR A 12 -25.22 10.76 -25.98
C THR A 12 -24.39 9.51 -25.80
N GLY A 13 -23.59 9.48 -24.73
CA GLY A 13 -22.85 8.31 -24.30
C GLY A 13 -22.42 8.50 -22.87
N GLY A 14 -23.41 8.39 -21.97
CA GLY A 14 -23.25 8.61 -20.54
C GLY A 14 -22.09 7.80 -19.96
N SER A 15 -21.47 8.41 -18.95
CA SER A 15 -20.54 7.75 -18.04
C SER A 15 -21.16 6.46 -17.51
N HIS A 16 -20.79 5.33 -18.12
CA HIS A 16 -20.90 4.05 -17.46
C HIS A 16 -19.96 4.09 -16.25
N PRO A 17 -20.42 3.72 -15.04
CA PRO A 17 -19.49 3.45 -13.94
C PRO A 17 -18.51 2.37 -14.43
N PRO A 18 -17.20 2.48 -14.15
CA PRO A 18 -16.22 1.55 -14.69
C PRO A 18 -16.65 0.13 -14.33
N GLU A 19 -16.93 -0.68 -15.35
CA GLU A 19 -17.19 -2.10 -15.20
C GLU A 19 -16.15 -2.66 -14.24
N ARG A 20 -16.61 -3.39 -13.22
CA ARG A 20 -15.73 -4.10 -12.31
C ARG A 20 -14.83 -4.97 -13.18
N THR A 21 -13.55 -4.58 -13.28
CA THR A 21 -12.61 -5.27 -14.14
C THR A 21 -12.56 -6.74 -13.74
N ALA A 22 -12.84 -7.63 -14.68
CA ALA A 22 -12.88 -9.08 -14.48
C ALA A 22 -11.45 -9.66 -14.38
N TRP A 23 -10.72 -9.24 -13.35
CA TRP A 23 -9.31 -9.53 -13.14
C TRP A 23 -9.01 -11.04 -13.10
N ARG A 24 -9.90 -11.85 -12.53
CA ARG A 24 -9.71 -13.30 -12.45
C ARG A 24 -9.67 -13.94 -13.83
N ALA A 25 -10.70 -13.69 -14.64
CA ALA A 25 -10.78 -14.24 -15.99
C ALA A 25 -9.59 -13.81 -16.85
N LEU A 26 -9.15 -12.56 -16.69
CA LEU A 26 -7.99 -12.03 -17.39
C LEU A 26 -6.68 -12.70 -16.96
N ILE A 27 -6.47 -12.91 -15.65
CA ILE A 27 -5.30 -13.62 -15.13
C ILE A 27 -5.30 -15.09 -15.57
N ASP A 28 -6.45 -15.76 -15.57
CA ASP A 28 -6.56 -17.16 -16.01
C ASP A 28 -6.20 -17.30 -17.49
N ARG A 29 -6.61 -16.35 -18.34
CA ARG A 29 -6.16 -16.29 -19.74
C ARG A 29 -4.65 -16.01 -19.87
N CYS A 30 -4.10 -15.12 -19.04
CA CYS A 30 -2.65 -14.87 -19.02
C CYS A 30 -1.85 -16.14 -18.67
N ARG A 31 -2.36 -16.98 -17.75
CA ARG A 31 -1.71 -18.24 -17.34
C ARG A 31 -1.59 -19.27 -18.45
N ILE A 32 -2.60 -19.35 -19.32
CA ILE A 32 -2.59 -20.26 -20.47
C ILE A 32 -1.81 -19.71 -21.67
N GLY A 33 -1.13 -18.57 -21.52
CA GLY A 33 -0.26 -18.00 -22.55
C GLY A 33 -0.97 -17.13 -23.60
N ASP A 34 -2.15 -16.61 -23.30
CA ASP A 34 -2.87 -15.73 -24.23
C ASP A 34 -2.20 -14.33 -24.30
N ASP A 35 -1.51 -14.05 -25.39
CA ASP A 35 -0.81 -12.77 -25.64
C ASP A 35 -1.76 -11.57 -25.69
N SER A 36 -3.02 -11.76 -26.10
CA SER A 36 -4.01 -10.68 -26.10
C SER A 36 -4.44 -10.33 -24.67
N ALA A 37 -4.59 -11.35 -23.81
CA ALA A 37 -4.87 -11.16 -22.39
C ALA A 37 -3.70 -10.47 -21.68
N TRP A 38 -2.44 -10.79 -22.05
CA TRP A 38 -1.28 -10.08 -21.51
C TRP A 38 -1.27 -8.60 -21.88
N ARG A 39 -1.56 -8.24 -23.15
CA ARG A 39 -1.65 -6.83 -23.56
C ARG A 39 -2.78 -6.09 -22.84
N GLU A 40 -3.94 -6.72 -22.72
CA GLU A 40 -5.09 -6.17 -22.00
C GLU A 40 -4.77 -5.98 -20.52
N PHE A 41 -4.17 -6.98 -19.87
CA PHE A 41 -3.72 -6.90 -18.48
C PHE A 41 -2.73 -5.76 -18.26
N HIS A 42 -1.73 -5.61 -19.13
CA HIS A 42 -0.75 -4.54 -19.04
C HIS A 42 -1.43 -3.16 -19.05
N GLY A 43 -2.31 -2.90 -20.02
CA GLY A 43 -3.00 -1.62 -20.14
C GLY A 43 -3.92 -1.32 -18.96
N LEU A 44 -4.73 -2.30 -18.55
CA LEU A 44 -5.64 -2.15 -17.42
C LEU A 44 -4.88 -1.96 -16.10
N PHE A 45 -3.83 -2.74 -15.88
CA PHE A 45 -3.00 -2.62 -14.69
C PHE A 45 -2.29 -1.27 -14.62
N GLN A 46 -1.72 -0.78 -15.74
CA GLN A 46 -1.09 0.54 -15.79
C GLN A 46 -2.07 1.65 -15.38
N ALA A 47 -3.27 1.67 -15.96
CA ALA A 47 -4.30 2.66 -15.60
C ALA A 47 -4.72 2.54 -14.12
N PHE A 48 -4.91 1.31 -13.63
CA PHE A 48 -5.24 1.03 -12.23
C PHE A 48 -4.15 1.52 -11.27
N ALA A 49 -2.90 1.16 -11.52
CA ALA A 49 -1.76 1.47 -10.68
C ALA A 49 -1.45 2.97 -10.68
N GLN A 50 -1.50 3.63 -11.85
CA GLN A 50 -1.32 5.08 -11.94
C GLN A 50 -2.39 5.84 -11.16
N ARG A 51 -3.66 5.45 -11.29
CA ARG A 51 -4.76 6.07 -10.52
C ARG A 51 -4.56 5.88 -9.02
N ARG A 52 -4.19 4.67 -8.59
CA ARG A 52 -3.88 4.35 -7.19
C ARG A 52 -2.72 5.18 -6.65
N LEU A 53 -1.61 5.25 -7.38
CA LEU A 53 -0.42 6.00 -6.96
C LEU A 53 -0.68 7.50 -6.91
N ARG A 54 -1.42 8.07 -7.88
CA ARG A 54 -1.81 9.49 -7.84
C ARG A 54 -2.67 9.82 -6.62
N HIS A 55 -3.58 8.93 -6.25
CA HIS A 55 -4.49 9.16 -5.14
C HIS A 55 -3.84 8.93 -3.77
N HIS A 56 -3.09 7.84 -3.60
CA HIS A 56 -2.50 7.45 -2.30
C HIS A 56 -1.09 7.99 -2.07
N PHE A 57 -0.39 8.40 -3.13
CA PHE A 57 1.00 8.90 -3.08
C PHE A 57 1.17 10.14 -3.98
N PRO A 58 0.45 11.25 -3.69
CA PRO A 58 0.42 12.44 -4.55
C PRO A 58 1.77 13.15 -4.63
N THR A 59 2.67 12.95 -3.65
CA THR A 59 4.01 13.57 -3.57
C THR A 59 5.04 12.93 -4.48
N LEU A 60 4.81 11.72 -5.01
CA LEU A 60 5.75 11.07 -5.92
C LEU A 60 5.86 11.82 -7.25
N ALA A 61 7.06 11.89 -7.84
CA ALA A 61 7.22 12.45 -9.16
C ALA A 61 6.55 11.56 -10.23
N SER A 62 6.26 12.12 -11.40
CA SER A 62 5.63 11.34 -12.48
C SER A 62 6.54 10.22 -12.99
N SER A 63 7.85 10.44 -13.03
CA SER A 63 8.87 9.42 -13.36
C SER A 63 8.82 8.26 -12.37
N ASP A 64 8.84 8.57 -11.07
CA ASP A 64 8.84 7.56 -10.02
C ASP A 64 7.60 6.68 -10.07
N ARG A 65 6.44 7.30 -10.35
CA ARG A 65 5.20 6.54 -10.51
C ARG A 65 5.26 5.62 -11.73
N ALA A 66 5.89 6.04 -12.82
CA ALA A 66 6.07 5.17 -14.00
C ALA A 66 6.99 3.99 -13.67
N ASP A 67 8.11 4.24 -13.00
CA ASP A 67 9.05 3.20 -12.58
C ASP A 67 8.39 2.19 -11.63
N LEU A 68 7.65 2.68 -10.63
CA LEU A 68 6.90 1.84 -9.70
C LEU A 68 5.84 0.97 -10.39
N VAL A 69 5.15 1.52 -11.39
CA VAL A 69 4.18 0.77 -12.20
C VAL A 69 4.88 -0.35 -12.97
N SER A 70 6.04 -0.06 -13.58
CA SER A 70 6.84 -1.05 -14.30
C SER A 70 7.35 -2.15 -13.37
N SER A 71 7.94 -1.81 -12.22
CA SER A 71 8.42 -2.80 -11.24
C SER A 71 7.30 -3.63 -10.64
N ALA A 72 6.14 -3.03 -10.36
CA ALA A 72 4.97 -3.76 -9.90
C ALA A 72 4.43 -4.71 -10.97
N LEU A 73 4.43 -4.29 -12.25
CA LEU A 73 4.01 -5.10 -13.37
C LEU A 73 4.92 -6.32 -13.56
N GLU A 74 6.25 -6.14 -13.56
CA GLU A 74 7.22 -7.24 -13.65
C GLU A 74 7.00 -8.30 -12.56
N ARG A 75 6.78 -7.84 -11.33
CA ARG A 75 6.50 -8.73 -10.19
C ARG A 75 5.17 -9.47 -10.36
N LEU A 76 4.13 -8.79 -10.84
CA LEU A 76 2.83 -9.41 -11.08
C LEU A 76 2.89 -10.43 -12.22
N VAL A 77 3.60 -10.13 -13.32
CA VAL A 77 3.82 -11.08 -14.43
C VAL A 77 4.44 -12.36 -13.89
N LYS A 78 5.49 -12.26 -13.07
CA LYS A 78 6.10 -13.41 -12.41
C LYS A 78 5.10 -14.16 -11.52
N SER A 79 4.39 -13.47 -10.62
CA SER A 79 3.39 -14.10 -9.74
C SER A 79 2.23 -14.75 -10.48
N ILE A 80 1.83 -14.24 -11.65
CA ILE A 80 0.79 -14.83 -12.50
C ILE A 80 1.29 -16.14 -13.10
N ARG A 81 2.49 -16.13 -13.69
CA ARG A 81 3.14 -17.32 -14.29
C ARG A 81 3.39 -18.41 -13.25
N ASP A 82 3.83 -18.03 -12.05
CA ASP A 82 4.09 -18.95 -10.94
C ASP A 82 2.79 -19.42 -10.24
N GLY A 83 1.61 -18.99 -10.69
CA GLY A 83 0.33 -19.41 -10.11
C GLY A 83 0.08 -18.91 -8.67
N GLN A 84 0.75 -17.84 -8.25
CA GLN A 84 0.69 -17.33 -6.88
C GLN A 84 -0.58 -16.51 -6.58
N ILE A 85 -1.22 -15.94 -7.61
CA ILE A 85 -2.42 -15.10 -7.45
C ILE A 85 -3.70 -15.96 -7.41
N ARG A 86 -4.06 -16.51 -6.25
CA ARG A 86 -5.18 -17.48 -6.11
C ARG A 86 -6.52 -16.87 -5.66
N GLY A 87 -6.75 -15.58 -5.90
CA GLY A 87 -7.96 -14.90 -5.43
C GLY A 87 -9.25 -15.57 -5.91
N ALA A 88 -10.19 -15.82 -5.00
CA ALA A 88 -11.52 -16.36 -5.23
C ALA A 88 -12.50 -15.33 -5.79
N SER A 89 -12.15 -14.04 -5.79
CA SER A 89 -12.95 -12.97 -6.41
C SER A 89 -12.08 -11.90 -7.09
N ASP A 90 -12.66 -11.15 -8.02
CA ASP A 90 -11.99 -10.00 -8.65
C ASP A 90 -11.57 -8.93 -7.61
N ALA A 91 -12.32 -8.84 -6.51
CA ALA A 91 -12.00 -7.94 -5.40
C ALA A 91 -10.71 -8.37 -4.68
N GLU A 92 -10.53 -9.67 -4.43
CA GLU A 92 -9.31 -10.20 -3.83
C GLU A 92 -8.10 -10.04 -4.74
N VAL A 93 -8.26 -10.27 -6.05
CA VAL A 93 -7.21 -10.04 -7.03
C VAL A 93 -6.86 -8.55 -7.11
N GLY A 94 -7.87 -7.67 -7.14
CA GLY A 94 -7.71 -6.23 -7.06
C GLY A 94 -6.97 -5.77 -5.79
N ALA A 95 -7.29 -6.37 -4.64
CA ALA A 95 -6.63 -6.10 -3.37
C ALA A 95 -5.16 -6.57 -3.38
N TYR A 96 -4.87 -7.73 -3.96
CA TYR A 96 -3.50 -8.23 -4.14
C TYR A 96 -2.67 -7.26 -5.00
N MET A 97 -3.19 -6.86 -6.17
CA MET A 97 -2.51 -5.90 -7.04
C MET A 97 -2.32 -4.55 -6.35
N SER A 98 -3.34 -4.06 -5.64
CA SER A 98 -3.24 -2.82 -4.85
C SER A 98 -2.14 -2.91 -3.79
N ARG A 99 -2.00 -4.07 -3.13
CA ARG A 99 -0.97 -4.32 -2.12
C ARG A 99 0.42 -4.36 -2.76
N THR A 100 0.56 -4.99 -3.92
CA THR A 100 1.83 -5.01 -4.67
C THR A 100 2.29 -3.61 -5.02
N VAL A 101 1.42 -2.78 -5.61
CA VAL A 101 1.72 -1.38 -5.95
C VAL A 101 2.08 -0.57 -4.68
N ARG A 102 1.28 -0.70 -3.62
CA ARG A 102 1.54 -0.01 -2.34
C ARG A 102 2.89 -0.38 -1.76
N ASN A 103 3.24 -1.66 -1.73
CA ASN A 103 4.49 -2.13 -1.16
C ASN A 103 5.71 -1.63 -1.95
N GLN A 104 5.60 -1.54 -3.29
CA GLN A 104 6.66 -0.94 -4.11
C GLN A 104 6.85 0.55 -3.82
N ALA A 105 5.74 1.30 -3.71
CA ALA A 105 5.82 2.72 -3.37
C ALA A 105 6.44 2.95 -1.98
N LEU A 106 6.05 2.14 -0.99
CA LEU A 106 6.64 2.21 0.35
C LEU A 106 8.13 1.84 0.35
N ASP A 107 8.54 0.82 -0.40
CA ASP A 107 9.95 0.43 -0.55
C ASP A 107 10.77 1.56 -1.21
N LEU A 108 10.25 2.22 -2.25
CA LEU A 108 10.93 3.39 -2.84
C LEU A 108 11.08 4.54 -1.85
N ILE A 109 10.02 4.88 -1.10
CA ILE A 109 10.07 5.91 -0.06
C ILE A 109 11.10 5.52 1.01
N SER A 110 11.12 4.25 1.42
CA SER A 110 12.06 3.70 2.38
C SER A 110 13.51 3.63 1.86
N ARG A 111 13.74 3.64 0.54
CA ARG A 111 15.10 3.69 -0.05
C ARG A 111 15.60 5.11 -0.24
N ARG A 112 14.68 6.04 -0.53
CA ARG A 112 14.98 7.48 -0.71
C ARG A 112 15.20 8.20 0.61
N ARG A 113 14.61 7.68 1.67
CA ARG A 113 15.08 7.90 3.03
C ARG A 113 16.14 6.83 3.28
N PRO A 114 17.46 7.07 3.05
CA PRO A 114 18.46 6.18 3.67
C PRO A 114 18.05 6.04 5.13
N GLU A 115 18.10 4.84 5.71
CA GLU A 115 17.71 4.59 7.10
C GLU A 115 18.26 5.70 8.00
N SER A 116 17.41 6.68 8.22
CA SER A 116 17.60 7.84 9.04
C SER A 116 16.34 7.78 9.87
N PRO A 117 16.51 7.59 11.18
CA PRO A 117 15.44 7.18 12.07
C PRO A 117 14.29 8.17 11.92
N LEU A 118 13.11 7.63 11.60
CA LEU A 118 11.79 8.23 11.78
C LEU A 118 11.75 9.74 11.54
N ASP A 119 11.45 10.17 10.33
CA ASP A 119 10.76 11.46 10.19
C ASP A 119 9.67 11.40 9.15
N ASP A 120 8.49 11.79 9.61
CA ASP A 120 7.28 12.08 8.86
C ASP A 120 7.54 13.11 7.76
N GLU A 121 6.77 13.04 6.68
CA GLU A 121 6.37 14.28 6.01
C GLU A 121 4.95 14.12 5.48
N ASP A 122 4.03 14.75 6.20
CA ASP A 122 2.92 15.44 5.54
C ASP A 122 3.39 16.87 5.21
N ARG A 123 2.81 17.42 4.15
CA ARG A 123 3.10 18.76 3.62
C ARG A 123 2.82 19.81 4.72
N THR A 124 3.56 20.92 4.84
CA THR A 124 3.38 22.15 4.05
C THR A 124 4.35 23.23 4.61
N GLU A 125 4.94 24.03 3.71
CA GLU A 125 5.52 25.37 3.90
C GLU A 125 5.82 25.85 5.34
N GLY A 126 7.09 25.82 5.75
CA GLY A 126 7.52 26.40 7.04
C GLY A 126 8.94 26.06 7.47
N THR A 127 9.94 26.29 6.60
CA THR A 127 11.33 25.78 6.71
C THR A 127 12.19 26.38 7.85
N ARG A 128 11.64 26.71 9.03
CA ARG A 128 12.46 27.11 10.19
C ARG A 128 12.05 26.52 11.56
N ASP A 129 10.94 25.79 11.67
CA ASP A 129 10.47 25.22 12.96
C ASP A 129 10.37 23.68 12.97
N ASP A 130 10.73 23.05 11.85
CA ASP A 130 10.44 21.63 11.55
C ASP A 130 11.23 20.65 12.42
N LEU A 131 12.51 20.92 12.69
CA LEU A 131 13.36 20.08 13.54
C LEU A 131 12.91 20.11 15.02
N GLY A 132 12.33 21.23 15.48
CA GLY A 132 11.80 21.35 16.84
C GLY A 132 10.53 20.54 17.02
N TYR A 133 9.65 20.61 16.02
CA TYR A 133 8.42 19.81 15.96
C TYR A 133 8.71 18.31 15.87
N GLN A 134 9.62 17.89 14.98
CA GLN A 134 10.05 16.50 14.85
C GLN A 134 10.64 15.95 16.16
N ARG A 135 11.50 16.72 16.84
CA ARG A 135 12.04 16.33 18.15
C ARG A 135 10.95 16.17 19.20
N ALA A 136 9.98 17.09 19.25
CA ALA A 136 8.85 17.02 20.17
C ALA A 136 7.94 15.81 19.85
N LEU A 137 7.73 15.50 18.57
CA LEU A 137 6.96 14.35 18.14
C LEU A 137 7.66 13.03 18.49
N VAL A 138 8.96 12.90 18.21
CA VAL A 138 9.77 11.74 18.62
C VAL A 138 9.75 11.56 20.13
N GLN A 139 9.84 12.66 20.88
CA GLN A 139 9.75 12.61 22.34
C GLN A 139 8.38 12.11 22.80
N LYS A 140 7.27 12.65 22.25
CA LYS A 140 5.91 12.18 22.54
C LYS A 140 5.72 10.71 22.19
N VAL A 141 6.18 10.27 21.01
CA VAL A 141 6.12 8.86 20.60
C VAL A 141 6.90 7.99 21.58
N THR A 142 8.10 8.42 21.98
CA THR A 142 8.95 7.70 22.94
C THR A 142 8.30 7.60 24.31
N GLU A 143 7.69 8.68 24.80
CA GLU A 143 6.94 8.71 26.06
C GLU A 143 5.73 7.75 26.00
N ILE A 144 4.93 7.82 24.93
CA ILE A 144 3.77 6.96 24.72
C ILE A 144 4.20 5.48 24.66
N VAL A 145 5.17 5.14 23.82
CA VAL A 145 5.68 3.78 23.66
C VAL A 145 6.35 3.29 24.94
N GLY A 146 6.98 4.19 25.70
CA GLY A 146 7.56 3.90 27.01
C GLY A 146 6.55 3.39 28.04
N THR A 147 5.27 3.75 27.91
CA THR A 147 4.19 3.22 28.76
C THR A 147 3.75 1.80 28.41
N TRP A 148 4.21 1.25 27.28
CA TRP A 148 3.81 -0.09 26.82
C TRP A 148 4.67 -1.18 27.47
N SER A 149 4.10 -2.38 27.55
CA SER A 149 4.85 -3.53 28.05
C SER A 149 6.08 -3.83 27.19
N SER A 150 7.09 -4.51 27.74
CA SER A 150 8.29 -4.90 27.00
C SER A 150 7.97 -5.73 25.75
N VAL A 151 6.96 -6.60 25.85
CA VAL A 151 6.49 -7.42 24.72
C VAL A 151 5.80 -6.58 23.66
N GLU A 152 4.92 -5.65 24.04
CA GLU A 152 4.26 -4.76 23.08
C GLU A 152 5.27 -3.88 22.33
N ARG A 153 6.26 -3.32 23.05
CA ARG A 153 7.36 -2.55 22.45
C ARG A 153 8.16 -3.40 21.46
N PHE A 154 8.58 -4.59 21.87
CA PHE A 154 9.31 -5.52 21.02
C PHE A 154 8.52 -5.86 19.75
N LEU A 155 7.27 -6.30 19.92
CA LEU A 155 6.38 -6.65 18.81
C LEU A 155 6.21 -5.48 17.85
N PHE A 156 5.95 -4.28 18.38
CA PHE A 156 5.74 -3.08 17.57
C PHE A 156 6.97 -2.72 16.74
N VAL A 157 8.15 -2.69 17.36
CA VAL A 157 9.42 -2.38 16.67
C VAL A 157 9.71 -3.42 15.58
N GLN A 158 9.62 -4.71 15.90
CA GLN A 158 9.90 -5.79 14.94
C GLN A 158 8.93 -5.75 13.75
N LYS A 159 7.64 -5.52 14.00
CA LYS A 159 6.65 -5.36 12.91
C LYS A 159 6.86 -4.09 12.10
N ALA A 160 7.26 -2.99 12.73
CA ALA A 160 7.59 -1.74 12.03
C ALA A 160 8.80 -1.92 11.10
N GLN A 161 9.77 -2.75 11.50
CA GLN A 161 10.93 -3.17 10.69
C GLN A 161 10.59 -4.22 9.61
N GLY A 162 9.31 -4.60 9.47
CA GLY A 162 8.87 -5.55 8.44
C GLY A 162 9.12 -7.03 8.76
N VAL A 163 9.49 -7.36 10.00
CA VAL A 163 9.76 -8.74 10.40
C VAL A 163 8.47 -9.59 10.33
N PRO A 164 8.51 -10.81 9.74
CA PRO A 164 7.34 -11.67 9.65
C PRO A 164 6.80 -12.10 11.02
N SER A 165 5.48 -12.22 11.14
CA SER A 165 4.79 -12.57 12.40
C SER A 165 5.25 -13.91 12.99
N GLN A 166 5.66 -14.87 12.16
CA GLN A 166 6.21 -16.16 12.59
C GLN A 166 7.62 -16.06 13.19
N ALA A 167 8.43 -15.08 12.77
CA ALA A 167 9.73 -14.84 13.39
C ALA A 167 9.55 -14.16 14.76
N ILE A 168 8.64 -13.19 14.85
CA ILE A 168 8.32 -12.49 16.10
C ILE A 168 7.73 -13.44 17.14
N LYS A 169 6.79 -14.30 16.73
CA LYS A 169 6.25 -15.36 17.60
C LYS A 169 7.37 -16.20 18.21
N ARG A 170 8.26 -16.73 17.37
CA ARG A 170 9.36 -17.59 17.83
C ARG A 170 10.30 -16.90 18.82
N GLU A 171 10.48 -15.59 18.67
CA GLU A 171 11.33 -14.80 19.58
C GLU A 171 10.60 -14.47 20.89
N LEU A 172 9.30 -14.20 20.84
CA LEU A 172 8.47 -13.98 22.03
C LEU A 172 8.32 -15.25 22.88
N GLU A 173 8.32 -16.42 22.26
CA GLU A 173 8.31 -17.72 22.96
C GLU A 173 9.65 -18.02 23.66
N ARG A 174 10.71 -17.25 23.39
CA ARG A 174 12.04 -17.42 23.99
C ARG A 174 12.27 -16.44 25.14
N SER A 175 13.32 -16.70 25.91
CA SER A 175 13.86 -15.74 26.87
C SER A 175 14.26 -14.46 26.13
N PRO A 176 13.91 -13.26 26.64
CA PRO A 176 13.40 -12.97 27.99
C PRO A 176 11.86 -12.86 28.11
N PHE A 177 11.10 -13.11 27.05
CA PHE A 177 9.67 -12.77 27.00
C PHE A 177 8.76 -13.91 27.48
N PHE A 178 9.06 -15.16 27.10
CA PHE A 178 8.28 -16.35 27.45
C PHE A 178 6.77 -16.21 27.18
N GLU A 179 6.38 -15.42 26.18
CA GLU A 179 4.98 -15.16 25.84
C GLU A 179 4.56 -16.03 24.65
N PHE A 180 3.62 -16.95 24.91
CA PHE A 180 3.04 -17.81 23.90
C PHE A 180 1.88 -17.10 23.20
N ILE A 181 2.11 -16.70 21.96
CA ILE A 181 1.07 -16.06 21.14
C ILE A 181 1.01 -16.68 19.75
N ASP A 182 -0.19 -16.75 19.19
CA ASP A 182 -0.35 -17.14 17.80
C ASP A 182 0.18 -16.06 16.85
N ALA A 183 0.71 -16.48 15.70
CA ALA A 183 1.23 -15.56 14.70
C ALA A 183 0.14 -14.61 14.14
N ALA A 184 -1.12 -15.05 14.09
CA ALA A 184 -2.26 -14.20 13.73
C ALA A 184 -2.53 -13.10 14.79
N THR A 185 -2.24 -13.41 16.06
CA THR A 185 -2.37 -12.47 17.18
C THR A 185 -1.30 -11.38 17.12
N VAL A 186 -0.11 -11.67 16.57
CA VAL A 186 0.95 -10.67 16.34
C VAL A 186 0.45 -9.52 15.45
N ASP A 187 -0.14 -9.85 14.30
CA ASP A 187 -0.63 -8.84 13.37
C ASP A 187 -1.80 -8.04 13.95
N THR A 188 -2.69 -8.71 14.68
CA THR A 188 -3.81 -8.05 15.37
C THR A 188 -3.33 -7.07 16.44
N ARG A 189 -2.36 -7.48 17.27
CA ARG A 189 -1.76 -6.63 18.29
C ARG A 189 -1.03 -5.44 17.67
N PHE A 190 -0.29 -5.65 16.58
CA PHE A 190 0.37 -4.56 15.87
C PHE A 190 -0.61 -3.50 15.35
N HIS A 191 -1.72 -3.92 14.74
CA HIS A 191 -2.75 -2.98 14.27
C HIS A 191 -3.36 -2.19 15.44
N ARG A 192 -3.63 -2.85 16.58
CA ARG A 192 -4.13 -2.18 17.79
C ARG A 192 -3.13 -1.16 18.34
N LEU A 193 -1.84 -1.51 18.40
CA LEU A 193 -0.79 -0.60 18.88
C LEU A 193 -0.62 0.60 17.95
N ARG A 194 -0.66 0.41 16.62
CA ARG A 194 -0.67 1.53 15.66
C ARG A 194 -1.87 2.44 15.84
N HIS A 195 -3.05 1.86 16.03
CA HIS A 195 -4.26 2.65 16.27
C HIS A 195 -4.15 3.45 17.58
N ARG A 196 -3.70 2.79 18.66
CA ARG A 196 -3.49 3.41 19.97
C ARG A 196 -2.50 4.57 19.88
N LEU A 197 -1.35 4.36 19.24
CA LEU A 197 -0.34 5.41 19.05
C LEU A 197 -0.92 6.62 18.32
N ARG A 198 -1.62 6.39 17.20
CA ARG A 198 -2.27 7.47 16.44
C ARG A 198 -3.28 8.25 17.28
N SER A 199 -4.18 7.55 17.98
CA SER A 199 -5.17 8.21 18.83
C SER A 199 -4.56 9.03 19.97
N GLN A 200 -3.39 8.62 20.49
CA GLN A 200 -2.69 9.33 21.56
C GLN A 200 -1.83 10.50 21.04
N LEU A 201 -1.50 10.53 19.75
CA LEU A 201 -0.82 11.65 19.10
C LEU A 201 -1.79 12.74 18.64
N GLU A 202 -3.05 12.37 18.39
CA GLU A 202 -4.14 13.28 17.99
C GLU A 202 -4.83 13.95 19.21
N CYS A 203 -4.45 13.59 20.44
CA CYS A 203 -4.90 14.23 21.69
C CYS A 203 -3.82 15.17 22.25
#